data_AF-A0A238J735-F1
#
_entry.id   AF-A0A238J735-F1
#
_cell.length_a   1.000
_cell.length_b   1.000
_cell.length_c   1.000
_cell.angle_alpha   90.00
_cell.angle_beta   90.00
_cell.angle_gamma   90.00
#
_symmetry.space_group_name_H-M   'P 1'
#
loop_
_entity.id
_entity.type
_entity.pdbx_description
1 polymer ?
#
loop_
_entity_poly.entity_id
_entity_poly.type
_entity_poly.pdbx_seq_one_letter_code
_entity_poly.pdbx_strand_id
1 'polypeptide(L)'
;MASGAPIQNGSILPEVATLWIGPELDWLHQMCLSSFVHHGHKVTLFYAGSDLAPVVPDGVITRPAADIWDPADHGHGGAPASMVSDLFRLYLLKQTEMIWIDADVLCLQPFPEKPYHVGWEPSGTVNGAILRLPKESATLNSLIEWFEDPEFVPHWMTETQQAKVAEAEPGKRLVTAFKLVRPSVGPRALKHTLRAKKEKRFISPAEVYYPVRGVYTDVLFSPFGGVEPGLTEETLCVHLYASMIRGYHKKHTPAPGSFIAEYAREIEFDIAP
;
A
#
# COMPACT_ATOMS: atom_id res chain seq x y z
N MET A 1 19.29 15.76 20.85
CA MET A 1 20.26 14.81 21.45
C MET A 1 19.47 13.67 22.10
N ALA A 2 19.03 12.72 21.28
CA ALA A 2 18.59 11.41 21.72
C ALA A 2 19.41 10.43 20.87
N SER A 3 20.46 9.89 21.49
CA SER A 3 21.29 8.85 20.88
C SER A 3 20.49 7.55 20.89
N GLY A 4 19.97 7.15 19.73
CA GLY A 4 19.38 5.82 19.55
C GLY A 4 20.46 4.77 19.77
N ALA A 5 20.30 3.95 20.80
CA ALA A 5 21.14 2.78 21.03
C ALA A 5 20.95 1.79 19.87
N PRO A 6 22.01 1.08 19.44
CA PRO A 6 21.89 0.07 18.41
C PRO A 6 20.97 -1.05 18.92
N ILE A 7 19.89 -1.33 18.19
CA ILE A 7 19.00 -2.46 18.47
C ILE A 7 19.79 -3.73 18.16
N GLN A 8 20.31 -4.41 19.19
CA GLN A 8 20.67 -5.82 19.12
C GLN A 8 19.72 -6.61 20.03
N ASN A 9 18.80 -7.36 19.42
CA ASN A 9 18.35 -8.69 19.86
C ASN A 9 17.33 -9.31 18.88
N GLY A 10 17.80 -10.23 18.02
CA GLY A 10 17.21 -11.56 17.79
C GLY A 10 15.76 -11.76 17.34
N SER A 11 14.88 -10.77 17.25
CA SER A 11 13.54 -10.95 16.66
C SER A 11 13.58 -10.66 15.17
N ILE A 12 13.27 -11.65 14.35
CA ILE A 12 13.10 -11.48 12.91
C ILE A 12 11.85 -10.60 12.71
N LEU A 13 12.03 -9.37 12.24
CA LEU A 13 10.92 -8.50 11.88
C LEU A 13 10.13 -9.10 10.70
N PRO A 14 8.80 -8.85 10.61
CA PRO A 14 8.01 -9.35 9.51
C PRO A 14 8.55 -8.84 8.17
N GLU A 15 8.57 -9.69 7.15
CA GLU A 15 8.93 -9.28 5.80
C GLU A 15 7.83 -8.37 5.22
N VAL A 16 8.22 -7.36 4.45
CA VAL A 16 7.29 -6.47 3.77
C VAL A 16 7.45 -6.60 2.26
N ALA A 17 6.36 -6.41 1.53
CA ALA A 17 6.39 -6.48 0.07
C ALA A 17 5.48 -5.46 -0.61
N THR A 18 5.88 -5.07 -1.81
CA THR A 18 5.15 -4.14 -2.67
C THR A 18 5.11 -4.61 -4.12
N LEU A 19 4.34 -3.91 -4.97
CA LEU A 19 4.30 -4.12 -6.41
C LEU A 19 4.66 -2.83 -7.15
N TRP A 20 5.52 -2.95 -8.15
CA TRP A 20 5.80 -1.88 -9.10
C TRP A 20 5.43 -2.32 -10.53
N ILE A 21 4.61 -1.50 -11.19
CA ILE A 21 4.24 -1.70 -12.60
C ILE A 21 4.74 -0.48 -13.37
N GLY A 22 5.92 -0.60 -13.95
CA GLY A 22 6.56 0.50 -14.66
C GLY A 22 8.07 0.29 -14.81
N PRO A 23 8.72 1.10 -15.66
CA PRO A 23 10.13 0.93 -15.98
C PRO A 23 11.08 1.40 -14.87
N GLU A 24 10.68 2.37 -14.06
CA GLU A 24 11.56 3.04 -13.08
C GLU A 24 10.78 3.41 -11.81
N LEU A 25 11.45 3.39 -10.65
CA LEU A 25 10.94 4.01 -9.43
C LEU A 25 11.48 5.43 -9.30
N ASP A 26 10.61 6.40 -9.03
CA ASP A 26 11.05 7.74 -8.68
C ASP A 26 11.70 7.77 -7.28
N TRP A 27 12.40 8.87 -6.97
CA TRP A 27 13.12 9.03 -5.71
C TRP A 27 12.20 8.89 -4.48
N LEU A 28 10.92 9.24 -4.59
CA LEU A 28 9.97 9.20 -3.48
C LEU A 28 9.67 7.74 -3.09
N HIS A 29 9.38 6.89 -4.09
CA HIS A 29 9.14 5.47 -3.85
C HIS A 29 10.42 4.76 -3.41
N GLN A 30 11.57 5.13 -3.99
CA GLN A 30 12.86 4.63 -3.52
C GLN A 30 13.11 4.96 -2.04
N MET A 31 12.88 6.22 -1.63
CA MET A 31 13.01 6.63 -0.23
C MET A 31 12.06 5.85 0.70
N CYS A 32 10.82 5.63 0.27
CA CYS A 32 9.86 4.80 1.01
C CYS A 32 10.37 3.37 1.21
N LEU A 33 10.92 2.71 0.19
CA LEU A 33 11.46 1.35 0.36
C LEU A 33 12.73 1.34 1.23
N SER A 34 13.61 2.33 1.06
CA SER A 34 14.79 2.51 1.91
C SER A 34 14.42 2.69 3.38
N SER A 35 13.30 3.35 3.68
CA SER A 35 12.83 3.51 5.06
C SER A 35 12.54 2.18 5.75
N PHE A 36 11.95 1.20 5.05
CA PHE A 36 11.70 -0.12 5.63
C PHE A 36 13.00 -0.91 5.84
N VAL A 37 13.96 -0.79 4.91
CA VAL A 37 15.30 -1.38 5.06
C VAL A 37 16.01 -0.77 6.27
N HIS A 38 15.97 0.55 6.43
CA HIS A 38 16.54 1.27 7.56
C HIS A 38 15.97 0.78 8.91
N HIS A 39 14.66 0.53 8.96
CA HIS A 39 13.98 -0.03 10.14
C HIS A 39 14.12 -1.54 10.30
N GLY A 40 15.00 -2.19 9.51
CA GLY A 40 15.38 -3.60 9.67
C GLY A 40 14.45 -4.61 9.01
N HIS A 41 13.47 -4.18 8.22
CA HIS A 41 12.62 -5.10 7.48
C HIS A 41 13.35 -5.65 6.25
N LYS A 42 13.11 -6.93 5.95
CA LYS A 42 13.40 -7.47 4.63
C LYS A 42 12.30 -7.03 3.66
N VAL A 43 12.71 -6.32 2.61
CA VAL A 43 11.80 -5.70 1.63
C VAL A 43 11.85 -6.45 0.30
N THR A 44 10.69 -6.86 -0.21
CA THR A 44 10.56 -7.45 -1.56
C THR A 44 9.71 -6.56 -2.46
N LEU A 45 10.29 -6.05 -3.54
CA LEU A 45 9.56 -5.41 -4.63
C LEU A 45 9.23 -6.45 -5.71
N PHE A 46 7.95 -6.73 -5.89
CA PHE A 46 7.48 -7.46 -7.05
C PHE A 46 7.38 -6.51 -8.25
N TYR A 47 7.84 -6.91 -9.42
CA TYR A 47 7.77 -6.10 -10.63
C TYR A 47 6.94 -6.77 -11.73
N ALA A 48 6.23 -5.96 -12.53
CA ALA A 48 5.49 -6.40 -13.69
C ALA A 48 5.54 -5.37 -14.82
N GLY A 49 5.22 -5.79 -16.05
CA GLY A 49 5.19 -4.94 -17.24
C GLY A 49 6.54 -4.71 -17.92
N SER A 50 7.59 -5.41 -17.48
CA SER A 50 8.94 -5.43 -18.05
C SER A 50 9.60 -6.79 -17.76
N ASP A 51 10.48 -7.24 -18.65
CA ASP A 51 11.31 -8.44 -18.44
C ASP A 51 12.43 -8.20 -17.41
N LEU A 52 12.80 -6.94 -17.20
CA LEU A 52 13.85 -6.52 -16.28
C LEU A 52 13.25 -5.82 -15.07
N ALA A 53 13.79 -6.15 -13.90
CA ALA A 53 13.51 -5.44 -12.66
C ALA A 53 13.94 -3.97 -12.76
N PRO A 54 13.21 -3.04 -12.15
CA PRO A 54 13.64 -1.65 -12.07
C PRO A 54 14.86 -1.54 -11.13
N VAL A 55 15.58 -0.43 -11.23
CA VAL A 55 16.60 -0.06 -10.24
C VAL A 55 15.89 0.17 -8.90
N VAL A 56 16.38 -0.46 -7.83
CA VAL A 56 15.86 -0.35 -6.47
C VAL A 56 16.98 0.06 -5.50
N PRO A 57 16.64 0.61 -4.33
CA PRO A 57 17.63 0.90 -3.28
C PRO A 57 18.34 -0.35 -2.77
N ASP A 58 19.53 -0.15 -2.20
CA ASP A 58 20.28 -1.22 -1.52
C ASP A 58 19.43 -1.87 -0.41
N GLY A 59 19.51 -3.20 -0.34
CA GLY A 59 18.74 -4.01 0.62
C GLY A 59 17.33 -4.39 0.16
N VAL A 60 16.82 -3.83 -0.95
CA VAL A 60 15.55 -4.24 -1.56
C VAL A 60 15.76 -5.43 -2.49
N ILE A 61 14.98 -6.50 -2.30
CA ILE A 61 14.99 -7.68 -3.16
C ILE A 61 13.95 -7.49 -4.26
N THR A 62 14.28 -7.80 -5.51
CA THR A 62 13.33 -7.77 -6.63
C THR A 62 12.90 -9.17 -7.04
N ARG A 63 11.61 -9.34 -7.38
CA ARG A 63 11.05 -10.59 -7.88
C ARG A 63 10.01 -10.35 -8.97
N PRO A 64 9.87 -11.21 -9.98
CA PRO A 64 8.74 -11.12 -10.92
C PRO A 64 7.40 -11.27 -10.19
N ALA A 65 6.41 -10.44 -10.50
CA ALA A 65 5.06 -10.57 -9.93
C ALA A 65 4.41 -11.92 -10.31
N ALA A 66 4.76 -12.47 -11.47
CA ALA A 66 4.30 -13.79 -11.91
C ALA A 66 4.69 -14.94 -10.97
N ASP A 67 5.69 -14.76 -10.07
CA ASP A 67 6.00 -15.72 -9.01
C ASP A 67 4.84 -15.91 -8.02
N ILE A 68 3.95 -14.91 -7.90
CA ILE A 68 2.80 -14.91 -7.00
C ILE A 68 1.51 -14.99 -7.80
N TRP A 69 1.33 -14.09 -8.78
CA TRP A 69 0.08 -13.98 -9.51
C TRP A 69 0.26 -13.22 -10.82
N ASP A 70 -0.15 -13.84 -11.93
CA ASP A 70 -0.23 -13.18 -13.23
C ASP A 70 -1.67 -12.74 -13.54
N PRO A 71 -1.93 -11.43 -13.73
CA PRO A 71 -3.26 -10.94 -14.09
C PRO A 71 -3.77 -11.51 -15.43
N ALA A 72 -2.90 -11.81 -16.40
CA ALA A 72 -3.33 -12.32 -17.71
C ALA A 72 -3.97 -13.70 -17.59
N ASP A 73 -3.36 -14.59 -16.80
CA ASP A 73 -3.85 -15.96 -16.54
C ASP A 73 -5.23 -15.98 -15.85
N HIS A 74 -5.60 -14.88 -15.20
CA HIS A 74 -6.85 -14.74 -14.45
C HIS A 74 -7.87 -13.81 -15.13
N GLY A 75 -7.70 -13.53 -16.42
CA GLY A 75 -8.65 -12.70 -17.20
C GLY A 75 -8.55 -11.19 -16.95
N HIS A 76 -7.52 -10.74 -16.23
CA HIS A 76 -7.27 -9.35 -15.85
C HIS A 76 -6.10 -8.71 -16.62
N GLY A 77 -5.60 -9.32 -17.70
CA GLY A 77 -4.45 -8.81 -18.46
C GLY A 77 -4.61 -7.39 -19.05
N GLY A 78 -5.84 -6.90 -19.20
CA GLY A 78 -6.16 -5.52 -19.61
C GLY A 78 -6.63 -4.61 -18.48
N ALA A 79 -6.52 -5.03 -17.22
CA ALA A 79 -6.96 -4.25 -16.07
C ALA A 79 -6.01 -3.06 -15.80
N PRO A 80 -6.51 -1.93 -15.28
CA PRO A 80 -5.65 -0.83 -14.85
C PRO A 80 -4.64 -1.27 -13.79
N ALA A 81 -3.41 -0.74 -13.82
CA ALA A 81 -2.34 -1.09 -12.87
C ALA A 81 -2.76 -1.01 -11.38
N SER A 82 -3.57 -0.01 -11.01
CA SER A 82 -4.10 0.12 -9.65
C SER A 82 -5.05 -1.02 -9.25
N MET A 83 -5.83 -1.56 -10.20
CA MET A 83 -6.67 -2.73 -9.95
C MET A 83 -5.82 -3.99 -9.84
N VAL A 84 -4.81 -4.14 -10.71
CA VAL A 84 -3.85 -5.25 -10.62
C VAL A 84 -3.17 -5.26 -9.24
N SER A 85 -2.77 -4.09 -8.73
CA SER A 85 -2.20 -3.96 -7.38
C SER A 85 -3.18 -4.33 -6.26
N ASP A 86 -4.46 -3.95 -6.38
CA ASP A 86 -5.52 -4.35 -5.44
C ASP A 86 -5.75 -5.87 -5.41
N LEU A 87 -5.66 -6.55 -6.56
CA LEU A 87 -5.82 -8.00 -6.64
C LEU A 87 -4.55 -8.73 -6.19
N PHE A 88 -3.39 -8.33 -6.72
CA PHE A 88 -2.10 -8.94 -6.44
C PHE A 88 -1.82 -9.04 -4.94
N ARG A 89 -2.12 -7.98 -4.17
CA ARG A 89 -1.90 -7.99 -2.73
C ARG A 89 -2.71 -9.07 -2.02
N LEU A 90 -3.89 -9.46 -2.51
CA LEU A 90 -4.66 -10.56 -1.92
C LEU A 90 -3.96 -11.91 -2.14
N TYR A 91 -3.49 -12.16 -3.36
CA TYR A 91 -2.76 -13.39 -3.68
C TYR A 91 -1.42 -13.48 -2.95
N LEU A 92 -0.71 -12.36 -2.80
CA LEU A 92 0.49 -12.26 -1.97
C LEU A 92 0.21 -12.71 -0.53
N LEU A 93 -0.85 -12.18 0.08
CA LEU A 93 -1.24 -12.52 1.45
C LEU A 93 -1.70 -13.96 1.62
N LYS A 94 -2.27 -14.55 0.56
CA LYS A 94 -2.68 -15.95 0.55
C LYS A 94 -1.49 -16.91 0.50
N GLN A 95 -0.41 -16.52 -0.17
CA GLN A 95 0.73 -17.40 -0.43
C GLN A 95 1.89 -17.20 0.54
N THR A 96 2.02 -16.00 1.13
CA THR A 96 3.18 -15.62 1.95
C THR A 96 2.79 -15.17 3.36
N GLU A 97 3.78 -14.95 4.22
CA GLU A 97 3.62 -14.31 5.53
C GLU A 97 3.92 -12.80 5.48
N MET A 98 4.21 -12.25 4.30
CA MET A 98 4.62 -10.85 4.12
C MET A 98 3.48 -9.89 4.41
N ILE A 99 3.84 -8.69 4.86
CA ILE A 99 2.92 -7.54 4.97
C ILE A 99 2.96 -6.78 3.64
N TRP A 100 1.79 -6.56 3.03
CA TRP A 100 1.70 -5.65 1.90
C TRP A 100 1.90 -4.21 2.34
N ILE A 101 2.72 -3.48 1.59
CA ILE A 101 2.86 -2.02 1.65
C ILE A 101 2.72 -1.42 0.25
N ASP A 102 1.95 -0.34 0.10
CA ASP A 102 2.02 0.48 -1.11
C ASP A 102 3.43 1.11 -1.17
N ALA A 103 3.98 1.27 -2.37
CA ALA A 103 5.35 1.76 -2.58
C ALA A 103 5.57 3.22 -2.12
N ASP A 104 4.50 3.94 -1.75
CA ASP A 104 4.50 5.31 -1.24
C ASP A 104 4.20 5.38 0.28
N VAL A 105 4.44 4.29 1.02
CA VAL A 105 4.39 4.26 2.49
C VAL A 105 5.80 4.48 3.05
N LEU A 106 5.95 5.48 3.92
CA LEU A 106 7.20 5.79 4.61
C LEU A 106 7.18 5.18 6.02
N CYS A 107 8.08 4.24 6.31
CA CYS A 107 8.21 3.59 7.60
C CYS A 107 8.80 4.54 8.64
N LEU A 108 8.22 4.64 9.83
CA LEU A 108 8.76 5.43 10.95
C LEU A 108 9.29 4.57 12.08
N GLN A 109 8.76 3.35 12.23
CA GLN A 109 9.16 2.40 13.26
C GLN A 109 8.97 0.97 12.75
N PRO A 110 9.71 -0.01 13.29
CA PRO A 110 9.54 -1.41 12.94
C PRO A 110 8.09 -1.90 13.13
N PHE A 111 7.55 -2.57 12.13
CA PHE A 111 6.22 -3.17 12.25
C PHE A 111 6.29 -4.39 13.18
N PRO A 112 5.42 -4.46 14.21
CA PRO A 112 5.42 -5.59 15.13
C PRO A 112 4.90 -6.84 14.43
N GLU A 113 5.37 -8.01 14.86
CA GLU A 113 4.81 -9.29 14.39
C GLU A 113 3.39 -9.49 14.94
N LYS A 114 2.38 -9.31 14.09
CA LYS A 114 0.98 -9.59 14.44
C LYS A 114 0.18 -10.10 13.22
N PRO A 115 -0.89 -10.89 13.45
CA PRO A 115 -1.65 -11.51 12.36
C PRO A 115 -2.39 -10.53 11.45
N TYR A 116 -2.68 -9.31 11.92
CA TYR A 116 -3.42 -8.31 11.16
C TYR A 116 -2.68 -6.97 11.13
N HIS A 117 -2.47 -6.46 9.92
CA HIS A 117 -2.08 -5.07 9.67
C HIS A 117 -3.13 -4.49 8.74
N VAL A 118 -3.99 -3.62 9.27
CA VAL A 118 -5.01 -2.91 8.51
C VAL A 118 -5.46 -1.72 9.35
N GLY A 119 -5.66 -0.56 8.73
CA GLY A 119 -5.95 0.68 9.45
C GLY A 119 -7.21 1.39 8.96
N TRP A 120 -7.83 2.13 9.87
CA TRP A 120 -8.81 3.15 9.52
C TRP A 120 -8.11 4.38 8.94
N GLU A 121 -8.74 5.04 7.98
CA GLU A 121 -8.44 6.44 7.70
C GLU A 121 -9.26 7.35 8.62
N PRO A 122 -8.82 8.59 8.86
CA PRO A 122 -9.58 9.58 9.62
C PRO A 122 -11.00 9.86 9.06
N SER A 123 -11.22 9.56 7.78
CA SER A 123 -12.54 9.65 7.11
C SER A 123 -13.52 8.54 7.52
N GLY A 124 -13.07 7.52 8.25
CA GLY A 124 -13.87 6.34 8.62
C GLY A 124 -13.93 5.27 7.51
N THR A 125 -13.07 5.34 6.49
CA THR A 125 -12.82 4.25 5.53
C THR A 125 -11.66 3.36 5.98
N VAL A 126 -11.56 2.16 5.42
CA VAL A 126 -10.35 1.33 5.56
C VAL A 126 -9.46 1.63 4.36
N ASN A 127 -8.15 1.69 4.53
CA ASN A 127 -7.20 1.82 3.42
C ASN A 127 -6.42 0.51 3.25
N GLY A 128 -6.06 0.18 2.00
CA GLY A 128 -5.35 -1.03 1.61
C GLY A 128 -3.83 -0.85 1.54
N ALA A 129 -3.31 0.36 1.73
CA ALA A 129 -1.90 0.68 1.56
C ALA A 129 -0.99 -0.05 2.55
N ILE A 130 -1.53 -0.49 3.69
CA ILE A 130 -0.87 -1.44 4.58
C ILE A 130 -1.87 -2.57 4.78
N LEU A 131 -1.49 -3.79 4.40
CA LEU A 131 -2.41 -4.92 4.51
C LEU A 131 -1.68 -6.21 4.90
N ARG A 132 -2.16 -6.83 5.98
CA ARG A 132 -1.91 -8.22 6.34
C ARG A 132 -3.19 -8.78 6.94
N LEU A 133 -3.65 -9.89 6.39
CA LEU A 133 -4.73 -10.73 6.92
C LEU A 133 -4.19 -12.16 6.95
N PRO A 134 -4.51 -12.99 7.97
CA PRO A 134 -4.12 -14.40 7.99
C PRO A 134 -4.61 -15.16 6.75
N LYS A 135 -3.92 -16.24 6.36
CA LYS A 135 -4.29 -17.07 5.19
C LYS A 135 -5.68 -17.69 5.31
N GLU A 136 -6.13 -17.89 6.55
CA GLU A 136 -7.44 -18.44 6.92
C GLU A 136 -8.51 -17.35 7.09
N SER A 137 -8.16 -16.07 6.93
CA SER A 137 -9.10 -14.96 7.07
C SER A 137 -10.30 -15.15 6.13
N ALA A 138 -11.50 -15.11 6.70
CA ALA A 138 -12.73 -15.20 5.94
C ALA A 138 -12.92 -14.00 5.01
N THR A 139 -12.34 -12.83 5.33
CA THR A 139 -12.29 -11.68 4.44
C THR A 139 -11.39 -11.95 3.24
N LEU A 140 -10.15 -12.38 3.48
CA LEU A 140 -9.19 -12.65 2.40
C LEU A 140 -9.74 -13.66 1.40
N ASN A 141 -10.24 -14.79 1.91
CA ASN A 141 -10.74 -15.88 1.07
C ASN A 141 -11.98 -15.48 0.27
N SER A 142 -12.93 -14.74 0.85
CA SER A 142 -14.09 -14.27 0.09
C SER A 142 -13.75 -13.20 -0.95
N LEU A 143 -12.77 -12.32 -0.69
CA LEU A 143 -12.34 -11.34 -1.69
C LEU A 143 -11.68 -12.03 -2.89
N ILE A 144 -10.81 -13.02 -2.65
CA ILE A 144 -10.19 -13.81 -3.73
C ILE A 144 -11.27 -14.55 -4.54
N GLU A 145 -12.15 -15.30 -3.87
CA GLU A 145 -13.24 -16.04 -4.51
C GLU A 145 -14.11 -15.15 -5.42
N TRP A 146 -14.47 -13.95 -4.95
CA TRP A 146 -15.27 -13.03 -5.76
C TRP A 146 -14.50 -12.41 -6.92
N PHE A 147 -13.20 -12.16 -6.77
CA PHE A 147 -12.41 -11.48 -7.81
C PHE A 147 -11.76 -12.43 -8.81
N GLU A 148 -11.80 -13.74 -8.55
CA GLU A 148 -11.55 -14.78 -9.55
C GLU A 148 -12.62 -14.77 -10.66
N ASP A 149 -13.85 -14.35 -10.34
CA ASP A 149 -14.92 -14.23 -11.34
C ASP A 149 -14.92 -12.84 -12.01
N PRO A 150 -14.52 -12.72 -13.30
CA PRO A 150 -14.57 -11.45 -14.01
C PRO A 150 -16.01 -10.92 -14.22
N GLU A 151 -17.02 -11.77 -14.03
CA GLU A 151 -18.45 -11.41 -14.07
C GLU A 151 -18.96 -10.84 -12.74
N PHE A 152 -18.18 -10.91 -11.66
CA PHE A 152 -18.65 -10.48 -10.34
C PHE A 152 -19.05 -9.00 -10.33
N VAL A 153 -20.25 -8.73 -9.83
CA VAL A 153 -20.80 -7.39 -9.62
C VAL A 153 -20.73 -7.06 -8.14
N PRO A 154 -19.85 -6.15 -7.70
CA PRO A 154 -19.65 -5.86 -6.27
C PRO A 154 -20.92 -5.44 -5.53
N HIS A 155 -21.38 -6.26 -4.59
CA HIS A 155 -22.65 -6.06 -3.87
C HIS A 155 -22.66 -4.84 -2.93
N TRP A 156 -21.49 -4.23 -2.68
CA TRP A 156 -21.33 -2.99 -1.92
C TRP A 156 -21.44 -1.71 -2.77
N MET A 157 -21.69 -1.85 -4.07
CA MET A 157 -22.06 -0.73 -4.95
C MET A 157 -23.55 -0.41 -4.81
N THR A 158 -23.97 0.80 -5.15
CA THR A 158 -25.41 1.15 -5.16
C THR A 158 -26.14 0.40 -6.27
N GLU A 159 -27.46 0.22 -6.16
CA GLU A 159 -28.26 -0.46 -7.19
C GLU A 159 -28.06 0.15 -8.58
N THR A 160 -28.03 1.49 -8.68
CA THR A 160 -27.74 2.18 -9.95
C THR A 160 -26.35 1.87 -10.50
N GLN A 161 -25.35 1.72 -9.63
CA GLN A 161 -24.00 1.34 -10.04
C GLN A 161 -23.95 -0.12 -10.49
N GLN A 162 -24.64 -1.02 -9.78
CA GLN A 162 -24.72 -2.43 -10.14
C GLN A 162 -25.43 -2.64 -11.49
N ALA A 163 -26.53 -1.92 -11.75
CA ALA A 163 -27.24 -1.96 -13.02
C ALA A 163 -26.33 -1.53 -14.19
N LYS A 164 -25.59 -0.43 -14.04
CA LYS A 164 -24.61 0.02 -15.05
C LYS A 164 -23.48 -0.99 -15.29
N VAL A 165 -23.03 -1.67 -14.24
CA VAL A 165 -22.00 -2.71 -14.36
C VAL A 165 -22.55 -3.95 -15.06
N ALA A 166 -23.81 -4.32 -14.80
CA ALA A 166 -24.45 -5.49 -15.40
C ALA A 166 -24.61 -5.38 -16.92
N GLU A 167 -24.69 -4.15 -17.46
CA GLU A 167 -24.71 -3.82 -18.89
C GLU A 167 -23.35 -3.99 -19.60
N ALA A 168 -22.26 -4.24 -18.86
CA ALA A 168 -20.94 -4.46 -19.46
C ALA A 168 -20.90 -5.73 -20.32
N GLU A 169 -19.98 -5.76 -21.28
CA GLU A 169 -19.68 -6.95 -22.08
C GLU A 169 -19.35 -8.16 -21.18
N PRO A 170 -19.69 -9.40 -21.60
CA PRO A 170 -19.29 -10.60 -20.88
C PRO A 170 -17.78 -10.62 -20.60
N GLY A 171 -17.42 -10.97 -19.37
CA GLY A 171 -16.06 -11.01 -18.84
C GLY A 171 -15.51 -9.64 -18.46
N LYS A 172 -16.32 -8.56 -18.48
CA LYS A 172 -15.85 -7.18 -18.19
C LYS A 172 -16.52 -6.53 -17.00
N ARG A 173 -17.39 -7.22 -16.25
CA ARG A 173 -18.16 -6.60 -15.16
C ARG A 173 -17.28 -6.13 -14.01
N LEU A 174 -16.35 -6.96 -13.52
CA LEU A 174 -15.48 -6.57 -12.40
C LEU A 174 -14.58 -5.37 -12.74
N VAL A 175 -13.96 -5.37 -13.93
CA VAL A 175 -13.14 -4.23 -14.39
C VAL A 175 -14.00 -2.99 -14.66
N THR A 176 -15.24 -3.15 -15.09
CA THR A 176 -16.19 -2.03 -15.26
C THR A 176 -16.58 -1.44 -13.91
N ALA A 177 -16.83 -2.28 -12.89
CA ALA A 177 -17.06 -1.84 -11.53
C ALA A 177 -15.89 -1.01 -11.00
N PHE A 178 -14.66 -1.47 -11.23
CA PHE A 178 -13.44 -0.73 -10.89
C PHE A 178 -13.36 0.63 -11.60
N LYS A 179 -13.59 0.66 -12.92
CA LYS A 179 -13.55 1.91 -13.70
C LYS A 179 -14.62 2.91 -13.26
N LEU A 180 -15.83 2.43 -12.93
CA LEU A 180 -16.94 3.26 -12.47
C LEU A 180 -16.70 3.80 -11.06
N VAL A 181 -16.15 2.98 -10.18
CA VAL A 181 -15.84 3.33 -8.79
C VAL A 181 -14.47 2.73 -8.46
N ARG A 182 -13.41 3.53 -8.60
CA ARG A 182 -12.02 3.11 -8.37
C ARG A 182 -11.82 2.30 -7.07
N PRO A 183 -12.35 2.70 -5.90
CA PRO A 183 -12.15 1.93 -4.68
C PRO A 183 -12.97 0.64 -4.56
N SER A 184 -13.73 0.24 -5.58
CA SER A 184 -14.69 -0.86 -5.50
C SER A 184 -14.04 -2.23 -5.30
N VAL A 185 -12.85 -2.50 -5.85
CA VAL A 185 -12.15 -3.78 -5.65
C VAL A 185 -11.04 -3.71 -4.58
N GLY A 186 -10.74 -2.52 -4.07
CA GLY A 186 -9.78 -2.28 -3.00
C GLY A 186 -10.46 -1.84 -1.69
N PRO A 187 -10.26 -0.58 -1.23
CA PRO A 187 -10.76 -0.09 0.06
C PRO A 187 -12.24 -0.35 0.39
N ARG A 188 -13.17 -0.21 -0.57
CA ARG A 188 -14.60 -0.45 -0.31
C ARG A 188 -14.91 -1.94 -0.13
N ALA A 189 -14.28 -2.80 -0.92
CA ALA A 189 -14.39 -4.24 -0.77
C ALA A 189 -13.87 -4.67 0.60
N LEU A 190 -12.66 -4.22 0.95
CA LEU A 190 -12.03 -4.54 2.21
C LEU A 190 -12.88 -4.11 3.42
N LYS A 191 -13.34 -2.85 3.44
CA LYS A 191 -14.22 -2.34 4.51
C LYS A 191 -15.52 -3.13 4.62
N HIS A 192 -16.17 -3.43 3.49
CA HIS A 192 -17.42 -4.18 3.48
C HIS A 192 -17.22 -5.58 4.07
N THR A 193 -16.21 -6.30 3.56
CA THR A 193 -15.99 -7.70 3.89
C THR A 193 -15.48 -7.88 5.31
N LEU A 194 -14.55 -7.04 5.79
CA LEU A 194 -14.12 -7.04 7.20
C LEU A 194 -15.30 -6.88 8.16
N ARG A 195 -16.28 -6.04 7.81
CA ARG A 195 -17.51 -5.89 8.59
C ARG A 195 -18.38 -7.16 8.50
N ALA A 196 -18.65 -7.65 7.29
CA ALA A 196 -19.51 -8.81 7.06
C ALA A 196 -18.99 -10.08 7.73
N LYS A 197 -17.67 -10.28 7.71
CA LYS A 197 -16.98 -11.44 8.31
C LYS A 197 -16.59 -11.23 9.78
N LYS A 198 -17.02 -10.13 10.39
CA LYS A 198 -16.75 -9.76 11.80
C LYS A 198 -15.26 -9.54 12.13
N GLU A 199 -14.40 -9.34 11.13
CA GLU A 199 -12.96 -9.07 11.29
C GLU A 199 -12.63 -7.58 11.46
N LYS A 200 -13.65 -6.70 11.41
CA LYS A 200 -13.53 -5.25 11.72
C LYS A 200 -12.77 -4.97 13.04
N ARG A 201 -12.87 -5.87 14.02
CA ARG A 201 -12.23 -5.75 15.35
C ARG A 201 -10.69 -5.71 15.30
N PHE A 202 -10.08 -6.13 14.19
CA PHE A 202 -8.63 -6.15 14.01
C PHE A 202 -8.08 -4.88 13.34
N ILE A 203 -8.95 -3.95 12.95
CA ILE A 203 -8.55 -2.72 12.29
C ILE A 203 -7.97 -1.76 13.33
N SER A 204 -6.72 -1.34 13.10
CA SER A 204 -6.00 -0.40 13.94
C SER A 204 -6.57 1.02 13.79
N PRO A 205 -6.48 1.86 14.85
CA PRO A 205 -6.76 3.29 14.75
C PRO A 205 -5.97 3.98 13.63
N ALA A 206 -6.43 5.18 13.23
CA ALA A 206 -5.88 5.86 12.07
C ALA A 206 -4.44 6.34 12.32
N GLU A 207 -4.13 6.80 13.52
CA GLU A 207 -2.83 7.28 13.94
C GLU A 207 -1.70 6.24 13.79
N VAL A 208 -2.01 4.94 13.72
CA VAL A 208 -1.02 3.87 13.58
C VAL A 208 -0.40 3.85 12.17
N TYR A 209 -1.22 4.02 11.13
CA TYR A 209 -0.77 3.88 9.72
C TYR A 209 -1.08 5.10 8.83
N TYR A 210 -2.10 5.87 9.18
CA TYR A 210 -2.65 6.99 8.41
C TYR A 210 -2.78 8.27 9.25
N PRO A 211 -1.71 8.72 9.94
CA PRO A 211 -1.74 9.91 10.79
C PRO A 211 -2.02 11.21 10.01
N VAL A 212 -1.74 11.21 8.70
CA VAL A 212 -1.92 12.34 7.80
C VAL A 212 -2.90 11.94 6.69
N ARG A 213 -3.91 12.77 6.47
CA ARG A 213 -4.88 12.55 5.38
C ARG A 213 -4.23 12.90 4.04
N GLY A 214 -4.50 12.12 3.00
CA GLY A 214 -3.95 12.38 1.65
C GLY A 214 -4.30 13.75 1.06
N VAL A 215 -5.38 14.41 1.51
CA VAL A 215 -5.68 15.79 1.10
C VAL A 215 -4.71 16.84 1.67
N TYR A 216 -3.83 16.45 2.59
CA TYR A 216 -2.85 17.32 3.25
C TYR A 216 -1.41 16.99 2.86
N THR A 217 -1.16 16.34 1.72
CA THR A 217 0.21 15.95 1.29
C THR A 217 1.22 17.10 1.31
N ASP A 218 0.79 18.35 1.14
CA ASP A 218 1.66 19.52 1.19
C ASP A 218 2.38 19.73 2.52
N VAL A 219 1.83 19.24 3.64
CA VAL A 219 2.48 19.37 4.95
C VAL A 219 3.77 18.56 5.02
N LEU A 220 3.90 17.48 4.22
CA LEU A 220 5.10 16.65 4.14
C LEU A 220 6.33 17.44 3.65
N PHE A 221 6.10 18.49 2.85
CA PHE A 221 7.12 19.26 2.14
C PHE A 221 7.27 20.69 2.68
N SER A 222 6.49 21.07 3.70
CA SER A 222 6.51 22.40 4.28
C SER A 222 7.58 22.50 5.39
N PRO A 223 8.44 23.53 5.40
CA PRO A 223 9.38 23.76 6.51
C PRO A 223 8.75 24.52 7.70
N PHE A 224 7.51 25.01 7.55
CA PHE A 224 6.81 25.81 8.56
C PHE A 224 5.76 25.02 9.36
N GLY A 225 5.76 23.70 9.19
CA GLY A 225 4.82 22.76 9.81
C GLY A 225 4.85 21.44 9.06
N GLY A 226 4.61 20.34 9.75
CA GLY A 226 4.75 19.01 9.19
C GLY A 226 3.70 18.03 9.69
N VAL A 227 4.08 16.77 9.73
CA VAL A 227 3.21 15.66 10.14
C VAL A 227 3.16 15.48 11.65
N GLU A 228 4.08 16.11 12.38
CA GLU A 228 4.36 15.89 13.80
C GLU A 228 3.11 16.01 14.68
N PRO A 229 2.19 16.98 14.46
CA PRO A 229 0.97 17.06 15.26
C PRO A 229 0.03 15.84 15.13
N GLY A 230 0.16 15.06 14.06
CA GLY A 230 -0.61 13.84 13.83
C GLY A 230 0.13 12.56 14.25
N LEU A 231 1.42 12.65 14.60
CA LEU A 231 2.21 11.50 15.02
C LEU A 231 1.99 11.21 16.51
N THR A 232 2.01 9.93 16.85
CA THR A 232 1.94 9.40 18.21
C THR A 232 3.04 8.36 18.42
N GLU A 233 3.24 7.90 19.65
CA GLU A 233 4.16 6.80 19.95
C GLU A 233 3.78 5.50 19.20
N GLU A 234 2.48 5.32 18.90
CA GLU A 234 1.94 4.16 18.18
C GLU A 234 2.05 4.26 16.65
N THR A 235 2.55 5.40 16.13
CA THR A 235 2.61 5.62 14.68
C THR A 235 3.77 4.86 14.06
N LEU A 236 3.44 3.90 13.19
CA LEU A 236 4.42 3.03 12.53
C LEU A 236 4.86 3.54 11.16
N CYS A 237 4.01 4.30 10.47
CA CYS A 237 4.31 4.82 9.13
C CYS A 237 3.48 6.05 8.77
N VAL A 238 3.86 6.69 7.67
CA VAL A 238 3.08 7.75 7.01
C VAL A 238 2.84 7.34 5.56
N HIS A 239 1.57 7.23 5.15
CA HIS A 239 1.23 7.07 3.74
C HIS A 239 1.37 8.42 3.03
N LEU A 240 2.23 8.49 2.00
CA LEU A 240 2.53 9.75 1.31
C LEU A 240 1.50 10.12 0.24
N TYR A 241 0.63 9.17 -0.15
CA TYR A 241 -0.36 9.34 -1.21
C TYR A 241 0.25 9.98 -2.46
N ALA A 242 1.24 9.32 -3.07
CA ALA A 242 2.05 9.87 -4.17
C ALA A 242 1.21 10.40 -5.34
N SER A 243 0.04 9.82 -5.60
CA SER A 243 -0.91 10.31 -6.61
C SER A 243 -1.53 11.69 -6.31
N MET A 244 -1.51 12.11 -5.04
CA MET A 244 -2.04 13.38 -4.53
C MET A 244 -0.93 14.41 -4.25
N ILE A 245 0.35 14.05 -4.36
CA ILE A 245 1.46 14.98 -4.23
C ILE A 245 1.53 15.88 -5.46
N ARG A 246 1.59 17.20 -5.25
CA ARG A 246 1.72 18.19 -6.33
C ARG A 246 2.99 17.94 -7.13
N GLY A 247 2.91 18.12 -8.45
CA GLY A 247 4.04 17.91 -9.37
C GLY A 247 5.27 18.78 -9.07
N TYR A 248 5.11 19.91 -8.36
CA TYR A 248 6.24 20.72 -7.88
C TYR A 248 7.14 19.91 -6.94
N HIS A 249 6.58 19.29 -5.90
CA HIS A 249 7.33 18.53 -4.89
C HIS A 249 8.04 17.31 -5.45
N LYS A 250 7.54 16.73 -6.55
CA LYS A 250 8.18 15.58 -7.19
C LYS A 250 9.44 15.93 -7.98
N LYS A 251 9.58 17.20 -8.40
CA LYS A 251 10.60 17.68 -9.34
C LYS A 251 11.62 18.63 -8.72
N HIS A 252 11.51 18.89 -7.43
CA HIS A 252 12.38 19.82 -6.72
C HIS A 252 12.81 19.19 -5.41
N THR A 253 14.02 19.52 -4.98
CA THR A 253 14.52 19.12 -3.67
C THR A 253 13.58 19.67 -2.59
N PRO A 254 13.08 18.82 -1.67
CA PRO A 254 12.27 19.26 -0.53
C PRO A 254 12.98 20.34 0.28
N ALA A 255 12.23 21.33 0.76
CA ALA A 255 12.82 22.44 1.51
C ALA A 255 13.49 21.92 2.80
N PRO A 256 14.70 22.42 3.16
CA PRO A 256 15.31 22.10 4.46
C PRO A 256 14.36 22.41 5.62
N GLY A 257 14.28 21.53 6.61
CA GLY A 257 13.33 21.62 7.72
C GLY A 257 11.93 21.08 7.41
N SER A 258 11.65 20.66 6.18
CA SER A 258 10.43 19.88 5.91
C SER A 258 10.57 18.44 6.37
N PHE A 259 9.45 17.79 6.70
CA PHE A 259 9.42 16.41 7.17
C PHE A 259 10.18 15.45 6.22
N ILE A 260 9.93 15.54 4.91
CA ILE A 260 10.62 14.68 3.93
C ILE A 260 12.14 14.95 3.89
N ALA A 261 12.56 16.22 3.94
CA ALA A 261 13.98 16.57 3.91
C ALA A 261 14.73 16.10 5.17
N GLU A 262 14.09 16.23 6.35
CA GLU A 262 14.66 15.77 7.62
C GLU A 262 14.71 14.24 7.67
N TYR A 263 13.65 13.57 7.24
CA TYR A 263 13.59 12.11 7.23
C TYR A 263 14.61 11.50 6.26
N ALA A 264 14.75 12.04 5.05
CA ALA A 264 15.78 11.58 4.10
C ALA A 264 17.18 11.69 4.69
N ARG A 265 17.47 12.76 5.45
CA ARG A 265 18.75 12.92 6.15
C ARG A 265 18.93 11.88 7.27
N GLU A 266 17.87 11.60 8.02
CA GLU A 266 17.88 10.61 9.10
C GLU A 266 18.26 9.21 8.60
N ILE A 267 17.71 8.80 7.45
CA ILE A 267 17.99 7.50 6.85
C ILE A 267 19.15 7.50 5.85
N GLU A 268 19.91 8.60 5.79
CA GLU A 268 21.04 8.81 4.87
C GLU A 268 20.69 8.60 3.38
N PHE A 269 19.45 8.93 2.99
CA PHE A 269 18.97 8.82 1.62
C PHE A 269 19.26 10.10 0.82
N ASP A 270 19.93 9.95 -0.33
CA ASP A 270 20.20 11.05 -1.25
C ASP A 270 19.00 11.31 -2.16
N ILE A 271 18.40 12.49 -2.03
CA ILE A 271 17.29 12.90 -2.89
C ILE A 271 17.87 13.45 -4.20
N ALA A 272 17.74 12.66 -5.26
CA ALA A 272 18.03 13.08 -6.64
C ALA A 272 16.69 13.28 -7.40
N PRO A 273 16.11 14.50 -7.36
CA PRO A 273 14.81 14.81 -7.99
C PRO A 273 14.88 15.04 -9.50
#